data_AF-A0A7Y8DSM7-F1
#
_entry.id   AF-A0A7Y8DSM7-F1
#
_cell.length_a   1.000
_cell.length_b   1.000
_cell.length_c   1.000
_cell.angle_alpha   90.00
_cell.angle_beta   90.00
_cell.angle_gamma   90.00
#
_symmetry.space_group_name_H-M   'P 1'
#
loop_
_entity.id
_entity.type
_entity.pdbx_description
1 polymer ?
#
loop_
_entity_poly.entity_id
_entity_poly.type
_entity_poly.pdbx_seq_one_letter_code
_entity_poly.pdbx_strand_id
1 'polypeptide(L)'
;MGKQKTVWPTEREVRLRFILFAVIDVASARGAPAELLLRADKLLRTSPTESQLRETLLEILACDEMQGFRFTPGSEAQEFMQALEPGLFQAG
;
A
#
# COMPACT_ATOMS: atom_id res chain seq x y z
N MET A 1 26.55 -14.06 20.41
CA MET A 1 25.36 -14.78 19.88
C MET A 1 24.12 -13.90 20.09
N GLY A 2 23.84 -12.98 19.15
CA GLY A 2 22.64 -12.13 19.22
C GLY A 2 21.49 -12.85 18.53
N LYS A 3 20.52 -13.35 19.29
CA LYS A 3 19.30 -13.94 18.73
C LYS A 3 18.58 -12.85 17.94
N GLN A 4 18.61 -12.92 16.62
CA GLN A 4 17.73 -12.14 15.75
C GLN A 4 16.31 -12.54 16.15
N LYS A 5 15.65 -11.67 16.91
CA LYS A 5 14.22 -11.80 17.17
C LYS A 5 13.57 -11.77 15.78
N THR A 6 12.96 -12.87 15.38
CA THR A 6 12.02 -12.88 14.26
C THR A 6 10.89 -11.94 14.65
N VAL A 7 11.03 -10.67 14.30
CA VAL A 7 9.96 -9.68 14.40
C VAL A 7 8.95 -10.11 13.35
N TRP A 8 7.92 -10.80 13.80
CA TRP A 8 6.81 -11.16 12.93
C TRP A 8 6.12 -9.87 12.49
N PRO A 9 5.82 -9.73 11.19
CA PRO A 9 5.05 -8.58 10.72
C PRO A 9 3.72 -8.56 11.48
N THR A 10 3.35 -7.40 11.98
CA THR A 10 2.03 -7.19 12.59
C THR A 10 0.93 -7.40 11.55
N GLU A 11 -0.28 -7.72 12.02
CA GLU A 11 -1.45 -7.87 11.14
C GLU A 11 -1.69 -6.65 10.24
N ARG A 12 -1.27 -5.46 10.69
CA ARG A 12 -1.30 -4.21 9.91
C ARG A 12 -0.33 -4.24 8.75
N GLU A 13 0.92 -4.66 8.98
CA GLU A 13 1.93 -4.80 7.93
C GLU A 13 1.53 -5.85 6.90
N VAL A 14 0.98 -6.99 7.35
CA VAL A 14 0.47 -8.04 6.45
C VAL A 14 -0.68 -7.49 5.58
N ARG A 15 -1.63 -6.77 6.17
CA ARG A 15 -2.72 -6.13 5.43
C ARG A 15 -2.22 -5.07 4.45
N LEU A 16 -1.30 -4.19 4.86
CA LEU A 16 -0.69 -3.20 3.96
C LEU A 16 -0.01 -3.84 2.77
N ARG A 17 0.72 -4.95 2.97
CA ARG A 17 1.35 -5.68 1.86
C ARG A 17 0.32 -6.21 0.87
N PHE A 18 -0.79 -6.77 1.38
CA PHE A 18 -1.89 -7.24 0.53
C PHE A 18 -2.55 -6.10 -0.25
N ILE A 19 -2.84 -4.99 0.43
CA ILE A 19 -3.43 -3.79 -0.20
C ILE A 19 -2.48 -3.22 -1.25
N LEU A 20 -1.20 -3.08 -0.92
CA LEU A 20 -0.17 -2.57 -1.83
C LEU A 20 -0.03 -3.48 -3.05
N PHE A 21 -0.03 -4.81 -2.87
CA PHE A 21 0.01 -5.75 -3.98
C PHE A 21 -1.21 -5.60 -4.91
N ALA A 22 -2.42 -5.49 -4.36
CA ALA A 22 -3.63 -5.27 -5.15
C ALA A 22 -3.62 -3.91 -5.89
N VAL A 23 -3.10 -2.86 -5.23
CA VAL A 23 -2.97 -1.53 -5.83
C VAL A 23 -1.91 -1.51 -6.94
N ILE A 24 -0.79 -2.23 -6.78
CA ILE A 24 0.21 -2.41 -7.84
C ILE A 24 -0.42 -3.12 -9.05
N ASP A 25 -1.22 -4.17 -8.82
CA ASP A 25 -1.89 -4.90 -9.90
C ASP A 25 -2.85 -4.00 -10.69
N VAL A 26 -3.70 -3.23 -9.99
CA VAL A 26 -4.60 -2.26 -10.62
C VAL A 26 -3.82 -1.15 -11.34
N ALA A 27 -2.81 -0.58 -10.70
CA ALA A 27 -1.98 0.46 -11.30
C ALA A 27 -1.27 -0.06 -12.56
N SER A 28 -0.77 -1.30 -12.53
CA SER A 28 -0.21 -1.98 -13.69
C SER A 28 -1.22 -2.13 -14.83
N ALA A 29 -2.45 -2.56 -14.50
CA ALA A 29 -3.53 -2.68 -15.49
C ALA A 29 -3.98 -1.33 -16.07
N ARG A 30 -3.86 -0.23 -15.31
CA ARG A 30 -4.15 1.13 -15.77
C ARG A 30 -3.02 1.75 -16.60
N GLY A 31 -1.81 1.19 -16.58
CA GLY A 31 -0.66 1.72 -17.31
C GLY A 31 0.25 2.63 -16.49
N ALA A 32 0.19 2.54 -15.16
CA ALA A 32 1.07 3.29 -14.27
C ALA A 32 2.57 3.04 -14.58
N PRO A 33 3.44 4.02 -14.31
CA PRO A 33 4.85 3.95 -14.66
C PRO A 33 5.52 2.73 -14.03
N ALA A 34 6.14 1.91 -14.89
CA ALA A 34 6.79 0.67 -14.48
C ALA A 34 7.88 0.90 -13.42
N GLU A 35 8.59 2.03 -13.46
CA GLU A 35 9.60 2.39 -12.46
C GLU A 35 9.04 2.45 -11.03
N LEU A 36 7.82 2.99 -10.89
CA LEU A 36 7.12 3.12 -9.63
C LEU A 36 6.57 1.77 -9.14
N LEU A 37 6.01 0.96 -10.06
CA LEU A 37 5.57 -0.40 -9.75
C LEU A 37 6.73 -1.33 -9.37
N LEU A 38 7.85 -1.25 -10.09
CA LEU A 38 9.08 -2.00 -9.80
C LEU A 38 9.66 -1.62 -8.44
N ARG A 39 9.65 -0.33 -8.08
CA ARG A 39 10.08 0.13 -6.76
C ARG A 39 9.20 -0.45 -5.65
N ALA A 40 7.89 -0.48 -5.87
CA ALA A 40 6.93 -1.04 -4.92
C ALA A 40 7.04 -2.57 -4.77
N ASP A 41 7.20 -3.31 -5.87
CA ASP A 41 7.43 -4.78 -5.83
C ASP A 41 8.74 -5.12 -5.12
N LYS A 42 9.81 -4.35 -5.42
CA LYS A 42 11.10 -4.50 -4.73
C LYS A 42 10.95 -4.25 -3.24
N LEU A 43 10.19 -3.24 -2.83
CA LEU A 43 9.91 -2.95 -1.43
C LEU A 43 9.20 -4.14 -0.75
N LEU A 44 8.17 -4.70 -1.39
CA LEU A 44 7.43 -5.86 -0.88
C LEU A 44 8.32 -7.09 -0.64
N ARG A 45 9.31 -7.32 -1.52
CA ARG A 45 10.31 -8.41 -1.42
C ARG A 45 11.32 -8.25 -0.28
N THR A 46 11.40 -7.07 0.33
CA THR A 46 12.27 -6.83 1.49
C THR A 46 11.50 -7.04 2.80
N SER A 47 11.88 -6.36 3.89
CA SER A 47 11.09 -6.24 5.12
C SER A 47 10.71 -4.77 5.32
N PRO A 48 9.75 -4.25 4.53
CA PRO A 48 9.35 -2.87 4.64
C PRO A 48 8.53 -2.66 5.91
N THR A 49 8.70 -1.48 6.49
CA THR A 49 7.93 -1.04 7.66
C THR A 49 6.55 -0.53 7.23
N GLU A 50 5.63 -0.43 8.20
CA GLU A 50 4.29 0.15 8.00
C GLU A 50 4.35 1.50 7.26
N SER A 51 5.25 2.39 7.69
CA SER A 51 5.46 3.71 7.08
C SER A 51 5.90 3.61 5.62
N GLN A 52 6.84 2.74 5.29
CA GLN A 52 7.32 2.58 3.90
C GLN A 52 6.22 2.04 2.98
N LEU A 53 5.47 1.05 3.45
CA LEU A 53 4.33 0.50 2.69
C LEU A 53 3.29 1.59 2.42
N ARG A 54 2.98 2.39 3.44
CA ARG A 54 2.04 3.50 3.33
C ARG A 54 2.54 4.60 2.39
N GLU A 55 3.79 5.04 2.52
CA GLU A 55 4.35 6.08 1.65
C GLU A 55 4.33 5.63 0.18
N THR A 56 4.78 4.41 -0.10
CA THR A 56 4.72 3.87 -1.47
C THR A 56 3.28 3.73 -1.97
N LEU A 57 2.35 3.32 -1.13
CA LEU A 57 0.93 3.27 -1.49
C LEU A 57 0.40 4.65 -1.88
N LEU A 58 0.74 5.69 -1.11
CA LEU A 58 0.36 7.07 -1.41
C LEU A 58 1.03 7.58 -2.69
N GLU A 59 2.30 7.26 -2.94
CA GLU A 59 2.99 7.58 -4.19
C GLU A 59 2.27 6.96 -5.41
N ILE A 60 1.81 5.70 -5.30
CA ILE A 60 1.06 5.05 -6.38
C ILE A 60 -0.31 5.71 -6.56
N LEU A 61 -1.03 5.95 -5.48
CA LEU A 61 -2.36 6.58 -5.53
C LEU A 61 -2.32 8.03 -6.02
N ALA A 62 -1.21 8.75 -5.80
CA ALA A 62 -0.98 10.10 -6.28
C ALA A 62 -0.64 10.17 -7.78
N CYS A 63 -0.42 9.03 -8.45
CA CYS A 63 -0.16 8.99 -9.87
C CYS A 63 -1.41 9.37 -10.69
N ASP A 64 -1.22 10.05 -11.82
CA ASP A 64 -2.35 10.49 -12.67
C ASP A 64 -3.15 9.30 -13.23
N GLU A 65 -2.47 8.20 -13.56
CA GLU A 65 -3.11 6.94 -13.96
C GLU A 65 -4.00 6.34 -12.87
N MET A 66 -3.74 6.69 -11.60
CA MET A 66 -4.53 6.28 -10.44
C MET A 66 -5.59 7.31 -10.05
N GLN A 67 -5.69 8.44 -10.77
CA GLN A 67 -6.74 9.41 -10.57
C GLN A 67 -8.12 8.74 -10.78
N GLY A 68 -9.06 9.00 -9.87
CA GLY A 68 -10.37 8.35 -9.82
C GLY A 68 -10.36 6.92 -9.22
N PHE A 69 -9.21 6.35 -8.88
CA PHE A 69 -9.18 5.11 -8.09
C PHE A 69 -9.69 5.40 -6.68
N ARG A 70 -10.67 4.61 -6.25
CA ARG A 70 -11.11 4.57 -4.86
C ARG A 70 -11.19 3.12 -4.43
N PHE A 71 -10.86 2.86 -3.18
CA PHE A 71 -11.18 1.57 -2.57
C PHE A 71 -12.71 1.38 -2.59
N THR A 72 -13.14 0.14 -2.77
CA THR A 72 -14.55 -0.20 -2.78
C THR A 72 -15.19 0.20 -1.43
N PRO A 73 -16.30 0.95 -1.44
CA PRO A 73 -16.98 1.37 -0.22
C PRO A 73 -17.37 0.18 0.65
N GLY A 74 -17.02 0.26 1.94
CA GLY A 74 -17.27 -0.81 2.91
C GLY A 74 -16.35 -2.02 2.79
N SER A 75 -15.30 -1.97 1.96
CA SER A 75 -14.28 -3.02 1.94
C SER A 75 -13.26 -2.83 3.07
N GLU A 76 -12.69 -3.94 3.55
CA GLU A 76 -11.66 -3.93 4.59
C GLU A 76 -10.48 -3.03 4.25
N ALA A 77 -10.09 -2.93 2.97
CA ALA A 77 -9.04 -2.03 2.52
C ALA A 77 -9.40 -0.55 2.75
N GLN A 78 -10.65 -0.16 2.50
CA GLN A 78 -11.10 1.20 2.77
C GLN A 78 -11.11 1.50 4.27
N GLU A 79 -11.70 0.61 5.09
CA GLU A 79 -11.76 0.82 6.54
C GLU A 79 -10.35 0.90 7.15
N PHE A 80 -9.45 0.05 6.67
CA PHE A 80 -8.05 0.04 7.08
C PHE A 80 -7.32 1.33 6.68
N MET A 81 -7.53 1.81 5.45
CA MET A 81 -6.96 3.08 4.98
C MET A 81 -7.54 4.29 5.73
N GLN A 82 -8.84 4.28 6.06
CA GLN A 82 -9.48 5.30 6.89
C GLN A 82 -8.95 5.29 8.33
N ALA A 83 -8.68 4.11 8.89
CA ALA A 83 -8.08 3.97 10.22
C ALA A 83 -6.62 4.47 10.26
N LEU A 84 -5.88 4.34 9.16
CA LEU A 84 -4.49 4.82 9.04
C LEU A 84 -4.38 6.31 8.73
N GLU A 85 -5.30 6.84 7.92
CA GLU A 85 -5.35 8.23 7.46
C GLU A 85 -6.78 8.78 7.56
N PRO A 86 -7.24 9.14 8.77
CA PRO A 86 -8.60 9.63 8.96
C PRO A 86 -8.91 10.93 8.19
N GLY A 87 -7.88 11.64 7.69
CA GLY A 87 -8.01 12.88 6.92
C GLY A 87 -7.93 12.74 5.39
N LEU A 88 -7.43 11.62 4.85
CA LEU A 88 -7.21 11.50 3.39
C LEU A 88 -8.45 11.02 2.64
N PHE A 89 -9.35 10.30 3.31
CA PHE A 89 -10.57 9.71 2.71
C PHE A 89 -11.87 10.31 3.28
N GLN A 90 -11.80 11.44 3.99
CA GLN A 90 -12.96 12.18 4.55
C GLN A 90 -13.30 13.44 3.73
N ALA A 91 -13.54 13.32 2.43
CA ALA A 91 -14.23 14.36 1.67
C ALA A 91 -14.81 13.82 0.35
N GLY A 92 -16.14 13.82 0.23
CA GLY A 92 -16.89 13.77 -1.04
C GLY A 92 -17.39 12.40 -1.45
#